data_AF-A0A3M2RG54-F1
#
_entry.id   AF-A0A3M2RG54-F1
#
_cell.length_a   1.000
_cell.length_b   1.000
_cell.length_c   1.000
_cell.angle_alpha   90.00
_cell.angle_beta   90.00
_cell.angle_gamma   90.00
#
_symmetry.space_group_name_H-M   'P 1'
#
loop_
_entity.id
_entity.type
_entity.pdbx_description
1 polymer ?
#
loop_
_entity_poly.entity_id
_entity_poly.type
_entity_poly.pdbx_seq_one_letter_code
_entity_poly.pdbx_strand_id
1 'polypeptide(L)' 'MMEQYEKWLAVANNSILASIGGLLLTVLVAYPLANAFSLGVQILAHIGTLFFAVGVKVSYVARLTFLSKLGRPVH' A
#
# COMPACT_ATOMS: atom_id res chain seq x y z
N MET A 1 -23.97 -7.67 -8.66
CA MET A 1 -23.16 -8.08 -7.48
C MET A 1 -21.73 -8.42 -7.88
N MET A 2 -21.52 -9.38 -8.81
CA MET A 2 -20.18 -9.76 -9.30
C MET A 2 -19.38 -8.59 -9.89
N GLU A 3 -19.98 -7.76 -10.75
CA GLU A 3 -19.34 -6.57 -11.34
C GLU A 3 -18.82 -5.59 -10.27
N GLN A 4 -19.53 -5.47 -9.15
CA GLN A 4 -19.11 -4.60 -8.05
C GLN A 4 -17.86 -5.14 -7.34
N TYR A 5 -17.77 -6.47 -7.16
CA TYR A 5 -16.58 -7.10 -6.57
C TYR A 5 -15.37 -6.99 -7.50
N GLU A 6 -15.56 -7.02 -8.82
CA GLU A 6 -14.46 -6.78 -9.76
C GLU A 6 -13.93 -5.34 -9.69
N LYS A 7 -14.81 -4.34 -9.60
CA LYS A 7 -14.42 -2.94 -9.39
C LYS A 7 -13.63 -2.78 -8.09
N TRP A 8 -14.11 -3.37 -7.00
CA TRP A 8 -13.42 -3.32 -5.72
C TRP A 8 -12.09 -4.10 -5.72
N LEU A 9 -12.00 -5.20 -6.45
CA LEU A 9 -10.74 -5.92 -6.65
C LEU A 9 -9.72 -5.06 -7.40
N ALA A 10 -10.14 -4.33 -8.43
CA ALA A 10 -9.29 -3.38 -9.15
C ALA A 10 -8.81 -2.24 -8.23
N VAL A 11 -9.69 -1.71 -7.40
CA VAL A 11 -9.34 -0.70 -6.37
C VAL A 11 -8.31 -1.27 -5.38
N ALA A 12 -8.51 -2.49 -4.88
CA ALA A 12 -7.58 -3.14 -3.96
C ALA A 12 -6.19 -3.37 -4.59
N ASN A 13 -6.14 -3.77 -5.87
CA ASN A 13 -4.88 -3.93 -6.59
C ASN A 13 -4.16 -2.58 -6.78
N ASN A 14 -4.90 -1.54 -7.18
CA ASN A 14 -4.35 -0.20 -7.33
C ASN A 14 -3.88 0.39 -5.98
N SER A 15 -4.58 0.10 -4.88
CA SER A 15 -4.18 0.56 -3.55
C SER A 15 -2.95 -0.17 -3.03
N ILE A 16 -2.73 -1.45 -3.39
CA ILE A 16 -1.45 -2.14 -3.15
C ILE A 16 -0.33 -1.39 -3.87
N LEU A 17 -0.48 -1.11 -5.18
CA LEU A 17 0.54 -0.40 -5.96
C LEU A 17 0.86 0.99 -5.39
N ALA A 18 -0.18 1.76 -5.04
CA ALA A 18 -0.01 3.07 -4.42
C ALA A 18 0.70 2.97 -3.06
N SER A 19 0.34 1.97 -2.24
CA SER A 19 0.96 1.77 -0.92
C SER A 19 2.42 1.34 -1.04
N ILE A 20 2.75 0.47 -1.99
CA ILE A 20 4.15 0.08 -2.28
C ILE A 20 4.94 1.29 -2.78
N GLY A 21 4.37 2.10 -3.69
CA GLY A 21 5.02 3.33 -4.17
C GLY A 21 5.31 4.31 -3.04
N GLY A 22 4.33 4.55 -2.17
CA GLY A 22 4.50 5.36 -0.96
C GLY A 22 5.56 4.80 -0.01
N LEU A 23 5.57 3.49 0.21
CA LEU A 23 6.55 2.82 1.06
C LEU A 23 7.98 2.96 0.50
N LEU A 24 8.16 2.80 -0.81
CA LEU A 24 9.45 2.99 -1.46
C LEU A 24 9.91 4.44 -1.32
N LEU A 25 9.03 5.41 -1.56
CA LEU A 25 9.36 6.83 -1.39
C LEU A 25 9.79 7.14 0.04
N THR A 26 9.06 6.64 1.04
CA THR A 26 9.41 6.90 2.44
C THR A 26 10.71 6.24 2.85
N VAL A 27 11.00 5.02 2.38
CA VAL A 27 12.27 4.33 2.61
C VAL A 27 13.43 5.08 1.93
N LEU A 28 13.25 5.56 0.70
CA LEU A 28 14.27 6.34 0.00
C LEU A 28 14.61 7.63 0.78
N VAL A 29 13.59 8.36 1.22
CA VAL A 29 13.77 9.59 2.00
C VAL A 29 14.41 9.31 3.37
N ALA A 30 13.99 8.24 4.05
CA ALA A 30 14.46 7.91 5.38
C ALA A 30 15.92 7.44 5.43
N TYR A 31 16.42 6.79 4.36
CA TYR A 31 17.75 6.17 4.37
C TYR A 31 18.70 6.74 3.30
N PRO A 32 18.60 6.41 1.99
CA PRO A 32 19.54 6.93 1.00
C PRO A 32 19.62 8.46 0.94
N LEU A 33 18.48 9.15 1.07
CA LEU A 33 18.41 10.61 0.96
C LEU A 33 18.38 11.32 2.32
N ALA A 34 18.70 10.65 3.43
CA ALA A 34 18.56 11.24 4.77
C ALA A 34 19.27 12.60 4.89
N ASN A 35 20.48 12.72 4.35
CA ASN A 35 21.27 13.96 4.41
C ASN A 35 20.74 15.09 3.52
N ALA A 36 19.83 14.79 2.58
CA ALA A 36 19.26 15.78 1.66
C ALA A 36 17.98 16.45 2.23
N PHE A 37 17.41 15.90 3.31
CA PHE A 37 16.14 16.35 3.86
C PHE A 37 16.27 16.78 5.32
N SER A 38 15.40 17.70 5.74
CA SER A 38 15.36 18.18 7.13
C SER A 38 14.90 17.09 8.09
N LEU A 39 15.22 17.24 9.37
CA LEU A 39 14.81 16.32 10.42
C LEU A 39 13.28 16.13 10.47
N GLY A 40 12.50 17.20 10.23
CA GLY A 40 11.04 17.10 10.16
C GLY A 40 10.56 16.18 9.03
N VAL A 41 11.17 16.29 7.84
CA VAL A 41 10.85 15.41 6.71
C VAL A 41 11.26 13.96 6.99
N GLN A 42 12.39 13.74 7.66
CA GLN A 42 12.79 12.39 8.08
C GLN A 42 11.80 11.76 9.06
N ILE A 43 11.28 12.52 10.04
CA ILE A 43 10.24 12.05 10.96
C ILE A 43 8.98 11.65 10.18
N LEU A 44 8.55 12.51 9.24
CA LEU A 44 7.40 12.20 8.39
C LEU A 44 7.64 10.96 7.52
N ALA A 45 8.84 10.76 7.00
CA ALA A 45 9.19 9.56 6.23
C ALA A 45 9.14 8.28 7.09
N HIS A 46 9.63 8.32 8.33
CA HIS A 46 9.55 7.18 9.24
C HIS A 46 8.10 6.84 9.62
N ILE A 47 7.29 7.84 10.00
CA ILE A 47 5.87 7.63 10.31
C ILE A 47 5.11 7.16 9.05
N GLY A 48 5.40 7.77 7.90
CA GLY A 48 4.83 7.41 6.61
C GLY A 48 5.14 5.96 6.22
N THR A 49 6.34 5.47 6.53
CA THR A 49 6.73 4.07 6.28
C THR A 49 5.79 3.11 7.00
N LEU A 50 5.45 3.37 8.27
CA LEU A 50 4.49 2.56 9.02
C LEU A 50 3.09 2.63 8.40
N PHE A 51 2.65 3.83 8.02
CA PHE A 51 1.33 4.04 7.41
C PHE A 51 1.19 3.28 6.08
N PHE A 52 2.17 3.38 5.18
CA PHE A 52 2.16 2.68 3.91
C PHE A 52 2.32 1.17 4.07
N ALA A 53 3.14 0.70 5.02
CA ALA A 53 3.25 -0.73 5.31
C ALA A 53 1.92 -1.33 5.79
N VAL A 54 1.17 -0.62 6.62
CA VAL A 54 -0.21 -1.00 7.00
C VAL A 54 -1.13 -0.95 5.79
N GLY A 55 -1.01 0.08 4.94
CA GLY A 55 -1.75 0.20 3.68
C GLY A 55 -1.59 -1.00 2.76
N VAL A 56 -0.36 -1.52 2.60
CA VAL A 56 -0.08 -2.75 1.85
C VAL A 56 -0.84 -3.93 2.46
N LYS A 57 -0.75 -4.14 3.78
CA LYS A 57 -1.44 -5.24 4.46
C LYS A 57 -2.95 -5.18 4.29
N VAL A 58 -3.56 -4.01 4.51
CA VAL A 58 -5.01 -3.82 4.41
C VAL A 58 -5.48 -4.02 2.97
N SER A 59 -4.78 -3.44 1.99
CA SER A 59 -5.11 -3.60 0.57
C SER A 59 -4.99 -5.06 0.11
N TYR A 60 -4.02 -5.79 0.63
CA TYR A 60 -3.87 -7.22 0.37
C TYR A 60 -5.03 -8.05 0.93
N VAL A 61 -5.45 -7.80 2.18
CA VAL A 61 -6.62 -8.46 2.76
C VAL A 61 -7.89 -8.15 1.96
N ALA A 62 -8.07 -6.90 1.51
CA ALA A 62 -9.17 -6.52 0.64
C ALA A 62 -9.14 -7.29 -0.69
N ARG A 63 -7.97 -7.39 -1.36
CA ARG A 63 -7.77 -8.19 -2.57
C ARG A 63 -8.20 -9.64 -2.36
N LEU A 64 -7.71 -10.29 -1.29
CA LEU A 64 -8.06 -11.68 -0.98
C LEU A 64 -9.56 -11.85 -0.72
N THR A 65 -10.17 -10.89 -0.03
CA THR A 65 -11.60 -10.90 0.28
C THR A 65 -12.42 -10.86 -1.01
N PHE A 66 -12.10 -9.97 -1.95
CA PHE A 66 -12.82 -9.88 -3.22
C PHE A 66 -12.54 -11.06 -4.16
N LEU A 67 -11.33 -11.62 -4.17
CA LEU A 67 -11.05 -12.87 -4.88
C LEU A 67 -11.89 -14.03 -4.35
N SER A 68 -11.96 -14.16 -3.02
CA SER A 68 -12.80 -15.17 -2.35
C SER A 68 -14.28 -15.00 -2.71
N LYS A 69 -14.81 -13.76 -2.69
CA LYS A 69 -16.20 -13.47 -3.10
C LYS A 69 -16.48 -13.72 -4.57
N LEU A 70 -15.47 -13.65 -5.44
CA LEU A 70 -15.58 -13.96 -6.86
C LEU A 70 -15.40 -15.46 -7.17
N GLY A 71 -15.15 -16.30 -6.15
CA GLY A 71 -14.86 -17.73 -6.34
C GLY A 71 -13.52 -17.99 -7.03
N ARG A 72 -12.63 -16.99 -7.06
CA ARG A 72 -11.29 -17.10 -7.67
C ARG A 72 -10.28 -17.63 -6.64
N PRO A 73 -9.19 -18.27 -7.10
CA PRO A 73 -8.13 -18.72 -6.21
C PRO A 73 -7.56 -17.56 -5.38
N VAL A 74 -7.35 -17.82 -4.10
CA VAL A 74 -6.70 -16.92 -3.14
C VAL A 74 -5.27 -17.42 -2.91
N HIS A 75 -4.33 -16.79 -3.58
CA HIS A 75 -2.89 -17.03 -3.48
C HIS A 75 -2.16 -15.69 -3.40
#